data_AF-A0A9P0JMD0-F1
#
_entry.id   AF-A0A9P0JMD0-F1
#
_cell.length_a   1.000
_cell.length_b   1.000
_cell.length_c   1.000
_cell.angle_alpha   90.00
_cell.angle_beta   90.00
_cell.angle_gamma   90.00
#
_symmetry.space_group_name_H-M   'P 1'
#
loop_
_entity.id
_entity.type
_entity.pdbx_description
1 polymer ?
#
loop_
_entity_poly.entity_id
_entity_poly.type
_entity_poly.pdbx_seq_one_letter_code
_entity_poly.pdbx_strand_id
1 'polypeptide(L)'
;MVSNSNLSGLSTELLIKIFSYADIPDLCRLKQTCRRFNSIISSWDHIILKDIPLPLATNQMSNIFLSKCSHKLTTLEKLRISKNWTIGKYYEKSLLCVKKKFMPWLQLEEKCIWLSRGRFVFCYHRKGSYVKLKPIYYYHRETNSDVAHFQKKGNTLVCGLRDGSLCINNTVQRSSRFLRSCHESDVNSVDINTNENIVVSGGRDNWFKVWKRNIETNEVALTYENNLQDRIWKVAILDEGPLLAIGTSANNNINSIFINDIQRATNILQLSCCEYNHGVLDMKWDGPHCVWSCGYDTYLRKWDLRTGNCVQIYKDPHASALYCLDYDYCNTVMTGTQLHGRVILWDVRQKNSVQLFFMESCKSRGLGRNSPVYSLAFEAEYLFTATDQNLNVLNFSGYNGAIHDYSDCCK
;
A
#
# COMPACT_ATOMS: atom_id res chain seq x y z
N MET A 1 38.29 -45.16 -23.33
CA MET A 1 38.02 -43.73 -23.61
C MET A 1 36.65 -43.40 -23.07
N VAL A 2 36.56 -42.96 -21.81
CA VAL A 2 35.31 -42.43 -21.27
C VAL A 2 35.18 -41.04 -21.86
N SER A 3 34.31 -40.87 -22.84
CA SER A 3 33.94 -39.55 -23.32
C SER A 3 33.42 -38.77 -22.11
N ASN A 4 34.16 -37.77 -21.65
CA ASN A 4 33.67 -36.82 -20.67
C ASN A 4 32.38 -36.24 -21.24
N SER A 5 31.23 -36.73 -20.78
CA SER A 5 29.90 -36.29 -21.16
C SER A 5 29.77 -34.86 -20.69
N ASN A 6 30.18 -33.94 -21.55
CA ASN A 6 30.21 -32.52 -21.22
C ASN A 6 28.76 -32.09 -21.00
N LEU A 7 28.46 -31.58 -19.80
CA LEU A 7 27.10 -31.19 -19.40
C LEU A 7 26.49 -30.20 -20.42
N SER A 8 27.34 -29.41 -21.08
CA SER A 8 26.99 -28.47 -22.15
C SER A 8 26.37 -29.11 -23.40
N GLY A 9 26.58 -30.42 -23.63
CA GLY A 9 26.06 -31.17 -24.78
C GLY A 9 24.67 -31.78 -24.57
N LEU A 10 24.14 -31.75 -23.35
CA LEU A 10 22.81 -32.30 -23.05
C LEU A 10 21.68 -31.47 -23.69
N SER A 11 20.51 -32.11 -23.87
CA SER A 11 19.29 -31.41 -24.29
C SER A 11 18.84 -30.41 -23.23
N THR A 12 18.15 -29.35 -23.65
CA THR A 12 17.68 -28.29 -22.74
C THR A 12 16.74 -28.84 -21.66
N GLU A 13 15.91 -29.83 -22.00
CA GLU A 13 14.99 -30.48 -21.05
C GLU A 13 15.71 -31.23 -19.93
N LEU A 14 16.76 -31.99 -20.28
CA LEU A 14 17.60 -32.69 -19.30
C LEU A 14 18.32 -31.69 -18.41
N LEU A 15 18.83 -30.58 -18.98
CA LEU A 15 19.47 -29.53 -18.21
C LEU A 15 18.49 -28.85 -17.24
N ILE A 16 17.26 -28.55 -17.65
CA ILE A 16 16.24 -27.98 -16.76
C ILE A 16 15.96 -28.94 -15.59
N LYS A 17 15.81 -30.24 -15.86
CA LYS A 17 15.59 -31.26 -14.83
C LYS A 17 16.79 -31.47 -13.91
N ILE A 18 18.01 -31.31 -14.40
CA ILE A 18 19.22 -31.36 -13.55
C ILE A 18 19.28 -30.09 -12.69
N PHE A 19 19.03 -28.92 -13.27
CA PHE A 19 19.06 -27.65 -12.56
C PHE A 19 17.97 -27.54 -11.49
N SER A 20 16.82 -28.20 -11.64
CA SER A 20 15.79 -28.23 -10.59
C SER A 20 16.22 -28.94 -9.30
N TYR A 21 17.31 -29.73 -9.32
CA TYR A 21 17.89 -30.32 -8.11
C TYR A 21 19.01 -29.48 -7.48
N ALA A 22 19.41 -28.37 -8.11
CA ALA A 22 20.49 -27.53 -7.62
C ALA A 22 19.96 -26.43 -6.70
N ASP A 23 20.69 -26.15 -5.62
CA ASP A 23 20.37 -25.04 -4.72
C ASP A 23 20.61 -23.68 -5.39
N ILE A 24 20.00 -22.62 -4.84
CA ILE A 24 20.12 -21.25 -5.35
C ILE A 24 21.59 -20.80 -5.53
N PRO A 25 22.52 -21.04 -4.57
CA PRO A 25 23.92 -20.66 -4.75
C PRO A 25 24.59 -21.40 -5.92
N ASP A 26 24.26 -22.67 -6.11
CA ASP A 26 24.82 -23.48 -7.19
C ASP A 26 24.27 -23.07 -8.55
N LEU A 27 22.98 -22.74 -8.64
CA LEU A 27 22.40 -22.13 -9.83
C LEU A 27 23.06 -20.79 -10.18
N CYS A 28 23.38 -19.97 -9.17
CA CYS A 28 24.12 -18.72 -9.37
C CYS A 28 25.53 -18.96 -9.92
N ARG A 29 26.23 -20.00 -9.45
CA ARG A 29 27.55 -20.40 -9.96
C ARG A 29 27.46 -20.97 -11.37
N LEU A 30 26.49 -21.85 -11.63
CA LEU A 30 26.23 -22.44 -12.96
C LEU A 30 25.98 -21.37 -14.01
N LYS A 31 25.23 -20.32 -13.67
CA LYS A 31 24.98 -19.16 -14.52
C LYS A 31 26.27 -18.42 -14.96
N GLN A 32 27.35 -18.51 -14.18
CA GLN A 32 28.63 -17.87 -14.50
C GLN A 32 29.54 -18.73 -15.38
N THR A 33 29.25 -20.02 -15.54
CA THR A 33 30.14 -20.95 -16.26
C THR A 33 30.07 -20.80 -17.78
N CYS A 34 28.87 -20.67 -18.35
CA CYS A 34 28.71 -20.50 -19.79
C CYS A 34 27.45 -19.71 -20.17
N ARG A 35 27.47 -19.09 -21.36
CA ARG A 35 26.33 -18.32 -21.90
C ARG A 35 25.08 -19.18 -22.07
N ARG A 36 25.23 -20.46 -22.42
CA ARG A 36 24.11 -21.39 -22.59
C ARG A 36 23.39 -21.65 -21.28
N PHE A 37 24.10 -22.00 -20.21
CA PHE A 37 23.48 -22.21 -18.89
C PHE A 37 22.85 -20.92 -18.36
N ASN A 38 23.50 -19.78 -18.56
CA ASN A 38 22.92 -18.49 -18.22
C ASN A 38 21.56 -18.25 -18.93
N SER A 39 21.51 -18.50 -20.24
CA SER A 39 20.28 -18.35 -21.02
C SER A 39 19.19 -19.32 -20.56
N ILE A 40 19.52 -20.60 -20.31
CA ILE A 40 18.56 -21.60 -19.83
C ILE A 40 18.03 -21.22 -18.46
N ILE A 41 18.91 -20.97 -17.48
CA ILE A 41 18.52 -20.65 -16.11
C ILE A 41 17.71 -19.36 -16.08
N SER A 42 18.07 -18.34 -16.87
CA SER A 42 17.34 -17.07 -16.88
C SER A 42 15.98 -17.13 -17.58
N SER A 43 15.78 -18.06 -18.52
CA SER A 43 14.52 -18.20 -19.27
C SER A 43 13.54 -19.18 -18.61
N TRP A 44 14.06 -20.21 -17.94
CA TRP A 44 13.30 -21.31 -17.33
C TRP A 44 13.35 -21.29 -15.79
N ASP A 45 13.73 -20.16 -15.21
CA ASP A 45 13.80 -19.91 -13.78
C ASP A 45 12.52 -20.31 -13.04
N HIS A 46 11.35 -19.99 -13.60
CA HIS A 46 10.04 -20.29 -13.04
C HIS A 46 9.74 -21.79 -12.93
N ILE A 47 10.35 -22.63 -13.76
CA ILE A 47 10.24 -24.09 -13.67
C ILE A 47 11.27 -24.64 -12.70
N ILE A 48 12.52 -24.19 -12.82
CA ILE A 48 13.64 -24.64 -11.98
C ILE A 48 13.38 -24.33 -10.51
N LEU A 49 12.74 -23.19 -10.22
CA LEU A 49 12.53 -22.66 -8.88
C LEU A 49 11.06 -22.74 -8.43
N LYS A 50 10.25 -23.63 -9.02
CA LYS A 50 8.79 -23.66 -8.75
C LYS A 50 8.46 -23.93 -7.27
N ASP A 51 9.29 -24.73 -6.60
CA ASP A 51 9.02 -25.23 -5.24
C ASP A 51 9.51 -24.29 -4.14
N ILE A 52 10.09 -23.14 -4.50
CA ILE A 52 10.61 -22.17 -3.54
C ILE A 52 9.46 -21.37 -2.91
N PRO A 53 9.48 -21.15 -1.59
CA PRO A 53 8.46 -20.36 -0.91
C PRO A 53 8.39 -18.94 -1.49
N LEU A 54 7.17 -18.40 -1.55
CA LEU A 54 6.93 -17.06 -2.05
C LEU A 54 7.82 -16.03 -1.32
N PRO A 55 8.62 -15.25 -2.07
CA PRO A 55 9.56 -14.28 -1.51
C PRO A 55 8.82 -13.07 -0.92
N LEU A 56 9.44 -12.39 0.04
CA LEU A 56 8.88 -11.19 0.65
C LEU A 56 9.03 -9.97 -0.27
N ALA A 57 8.02 -9.09 -0.26
CA ALA A 57 7.85 -7.83 -1.02
C ALA A 57 7.83 -7.94 -2.55
N THR A 58 8.35 -9.00 -3.15
CA THR A 58 8.52 -9.16 -4.60
C THR A 58 7.46 -10.05 -5.25
N ASN A 59 6.40 -10.40 -4.51
CA ASN A 59 5.30 -11.20 -5.03
C ASN A 59 4.48 -10.39 -6.03
N GLN A 60 4.55 -10.77 -7.30
CA GLN A 60 3.80 -10.15 -8.39
C GLN A 60 2.68 -11.07 -8.88
N MET A 61 1.93 -11.64 -7.94
CA MET A 61 0.84 -12.58 -8.23
C MET A 61 -0.49 -11.87 -8.45
N SER A 62 -0.78 -10.83 -7.66
CA SER A 62 -1.99 -10.03 -7.81
C SER A 62 -1.85 -9.03 -8.96
N ASN A 63 -2.88 -8.92 -9.79
CA ASN A 63 -2.97 -7.92 -10.85
C ASN A 63 -2.93 -6.49 -10.30
N ILE A 64 -3.47 -6.27 -9.09
CA ILE A 64 -3.48 -4.96 -8.44
C ILE A 64 -2.07 -4.57 -7.99
N PHE A 65 -1.28 -5.53 -7.49
CA PHE A 65 0.12 -5.26 -7.15
C PHE A 65 0.99 -5.11 -8.41
N LEU A 66 0.73 -5.93 -9.44
CA LEU A 66 1.44 -5.86 -10.71
C LEU A 66 1.20 -4.52 -11.44
N SER A 67 0.01 -3.94 -11.36
CA SER A 67 -0.30 -2.63 -11.96
C SER A 67 0.45 -1.46 -11.31
N LYS A 68 0.95 -1.65 -10.08
CA LYS A 68 1.88 -0.73 -9.44
C LYS A 68 3.32 -0.97 -9.89
N CYS A 69 3.68 -2.18 -10.32
CA CYS A 69 5.06 -2.53 -10.64
C CYS A 69 5.48 -2.02 -12.03
N SER A 70 6.71 -1.49 -12.13
CA SER A 70 7.26 -1.06 -13.43
C SER A 70 7.43 -2.19 -14.46
N HIS A 71 7.76 -3.41 -14.01
CA HIS A 71 7.91 -4.59 -14.86
C HIS A 71 7.77 -5.88 -14.04
N LYS A 72 7.55 -7.00 -14.73
CA LYS A 72 7.52 -8.34 -14.11
C LYS A 72 8.96 -8.83 -13.93
N LEU A 73 9.32 -9.15 -12.69
CA LEU A 73 10.62 -9.67 -12.31
C LEU A 73 10.73 -11.16 -12.60
N THR A 74 11.94 -11.60 -12.96
CA THR A 74 12.30 -13.02 -12.96
C THR A 74 12.32 -13.56 -11.52
N THR A 75 12.12 -14.87 -11.35
CA THR A 75 12.12 -15.58 -10.06
C THR A 75 13.43 -15.37 -9.31
N LEU A 76 14.57 -15.40 -10.02
CA LEU A 76 15.88 -15.11 -9.41
C LEU A 76 15.99 -13.65 -8.94
N GLU A 77 15.50 -12.69 -9.72
CA GLU A 77 15.47 -11.28 -9.31
C GLU A 77 14.55 -11.08 -8.10
N LYS A 78 13.39 -11.73 -8.07
CA LYS A 78 12.48 -11.70 -6.91
C LYS A 78 13.18 -12.17 -5.64
N LEU A 79 13.90 -13.28 -5.69
CA LEU A 79 14.65 -13.81 -4.54
C LEU A 79 15.77 -12.86 -4.10
N ARG A 80 16.54 -12.35 -5.06
CA ARG A 80 17.64 -11.41 -4.79
C ARG A 80 17.13 -10.12 -4.16
N ILE A 81 16.08 -9.52 -4.72
CA ILE A 81 15.50 -8.27 -4.22
C ILE A 81 14.84 -8.52 -2.86
N SER A 82 14.14 -9.63 -2.70
CA SER A 82 13.57 -10.02 -1.41
C SER A 82 14.62 -10.11 -0.31
N LYS A 83 15.80 -10.67 -0.62
CA LYS A 83 16.93 -10.66 0.31
C LYS A 83 17.35 -9.24 0.71
N ASN A 84 17.39 -8.31 -0.23
CA ASN A 84 17.65 -6.89 0.07
C ASN A 84 16.60 -6.29 1.01
N TRP A 85 15.31 -6.61 0.82
CA TRP A 85 14.25 -6.18 1.75
C TRP A 85 14.46 -6.73 3.16
N THR A 86 14.76 -8.03 3.29
CA THR A 86 14.94 -8.66 4.62
C THR A 86 16.15 -8.12 5.39
N ILE A 87 17.27 -7.88 4.71
CA ILE A 87 18.51 -7.40 5.34
C ILE A 87 18.52 -5.85 5.48
N GLY A 88 17.56 -5.16 4.87
CA GLY A 88 17.55 -3.70 4.84
C GLY A 88 18.65 -3.09 3.98
N LYS A 89 18.94 -3.73 2.83
CA LYS A 89 19.91 -3.23 1.86
C LYS A 89 19.23 -2.37 0.79
N TYR A 90 19.42 -1.05 0.86
CA TYR A 90 18.76 -0.12 -0.06
C TYR A 90 19.56 1.16 -0.30
N TYR A 91 19.11 1.94 -1.28
CA TYR A 91 19.50 3.35 -1.45
C TYR A 91 18.32 4.25 -1.12
N GLU A 92 18.50 5.20 -0.21
CA GLU A 92 17.52 6.24 0.08
C GLU A 92 17.71 7.46 -0.82
N LYS A 93 16.59 8.01 -1.33
CA LYS A 93 16.57 9.31 -1.98
C LYS A 93 15.33 10.10 -1.57
N SER A 94 15.55 11.33 -1.08
CA SER A 94 14.46 12.28 -0.90
C SER A 94 14.13 12.93 -2.25
N LEU A 95 12.90 12.71 -2.74
CA LEU A 95 12.47 13.13 -4.08
C LEU A 95 11.92 14.55 -4.10
N LEU A 96 11.13 14.90 -3.10
CA LEU A 96 10.46 16.19 -2.99
C LEU A 96 10.47 16.62 -1.53
N CYS A 97 11.07 17.76 -1.23
CA CYS A 97 11.08 18.37 0.11
C CYS A 97 10.34 19.70 0.08
N VAL A 98 9.46 19.94 1.06
CA VAL A 98 8.74 21.21 1.24
C VAL A 98 8.98 21.75 2.64
N LYS A 99 9.02 23.09 2.79
CA LYS A 99 9.19 23.74 4.11
C LYS A 99 7.94 23.65 4.99
N LYS A 100 6.75 23.78 4.38
CA LYS A 100 5.47 23.67 5.09
C LYS A 100 5.16 22.19 5.37
N LYS A 101 4.65 21.92 6.56
CA LYS A 101 4.23 20.58 7.00
C LYS A 101 2.81 20.28 6.51
N PHE A 102 2.61 19.06 6.03
CA PHE A 102 1.31 18.56 5.58
C PHE A 102 1.05 17.16 6.17
N MET A 103 -0.18 16.68 6.03
CA MET A 103 -0.53 15.27 6.22
C MET A 103 -0.80 14.68 4.83
N PRO A 104 0.25 14.26 4.09
CA PRO A 104 0.09 13.82 2.71
C PRO A 104 -0.48 12.42 2.61
N TRP A 105 -1.22 12.20 1.53
CA TRP A 105 -1.65 10.89 1.08
C TRP A 105 -0.94 10.54 -0.22
N LEU A 106 -0.66 9.25 -0.42
CA LEU A 106 0.11 8.74 -1.54
C LEU A 106 -0.66 7.62 -2.24
N GLN A 107 -0.67 7.66 -3.56
CA GLN A 107 -1.14 6.53 -4.37
C GLN A 107 -0.19 6.29 -5.55
N LEU A 108 0.22 5.04 -5.72
CA LEU A 108 1.19 4.60 -6.72
C LEU A 108 0.49 3.96 -7.93
N GLU A 109 0.93 4.29 -9.12
CA GLU A 109 0.59 3.63 -10.39
C GLU A 109 1.88 3.31 -11.15
N GLU A 110 1.85 2.46 -12.19
CA GLU A 110 3.04 2.06 -12.97
C GLU A 110 3.93 3.25 -13.41
N LYS A 111 3.34 4.31 -13.95
CA LYS A 111 4.07 5.45 -14.56
C LYS A 111 3.91 6.77 -13.82
N CYS A 112 3.09 6.78 -12.77
CA CYS A 112 2.68 7.99 -12.08
C CYS A 112 2.68 7.77 -10.56
N ILE A 113 2.91 8.86 -9.84
CA ILE A 113 2.73 8.91 -8.40
C ILE A 113 1.83 10.09 -8.05
N TRP A 114 0.74 9.81 -7.35
CA TRP A 114 -0.23 10.78 -6.89
C TRP A 114 0.07 11.15 -5.44
N LEU A 115 0.11 12.44 -5.15
CA LEU A 115 0.50 12.97 -3.85
C LEU A 115 -0.38 14.17 -3.48
N SER A 116 -1.03 14.11 -2.32
CA SER A 116 -1.72 15.29 -1.78
C SER A 116 -0.77 16.17 -0.96
N ARG A 117 -0.90 17.48 -1.13
CA ARG A 117 -0.16 18.50 -0.38
C ARG A 117 -1.04 19.73 -0.17
N GLY A 118 -1.57 19.85 1.04
CA GLY A 118 -2.55 20.89 1.37
C GLY A 118 -3.77 20.76 0.46
N ARG A 119 -4.21 21.86 -0.15
CA ARG A 119 -5.34 21.90 -1.10
C ARG A 119 -5.09 21.28 -2.48
N PHE A 120 -3.90 20.77 -2.74
CA PHE A 120 -3.50 20.26 -4.06
C PHE A 120 -3.37 18.75 -4.06
N VAL A 121 -3.75 18.12 -5.18
CA VAL A 121 -3.35 16.75 -5.50
C VAL A 121 -2.48 16.80 -6.75
N PHE A 122 -1.22 16.38 -6.62
CA PHE A 122 -0.24 16.37 -7.70
C PHE A 122 -0.08 14.96 -8.26
N CYS A 123 0.10 14.87 -9.57
CA CYS A 123 0.51 13.65 -10.27
C CYS A 123 1.88 13.89 -10.89
N TYR A 124 2.88 13.12 -10.46
CA TYR A 124 4.23 13.20 -11.00
C TYR A 124 4.56 11.98 -11.86
N HIS A 125 5.29 12.19 -12.95
CA HIS A 125 5.80 11.09 -13.75
C HIS A 125 6.91 10.37 -12.99
N ARG A 126 6.90 9.04 -12.99
CA ARG A 126 7.98 8.24 -12.42
C ARG A 126 8.55 7.23 -13.42
N LYS A 127 9.83 6.92 -13.25
CA LYS A 127 10.56 5.84 -13.93
C LYS A 127 11.46 5.16 -12.90
N GLY A 128 10.99 4.05 -12.33
CA GLY A 128 11.64 3.41 -11.18
C GLY A 128 11.74 4.38 -10.00
N SER A 129 12.95 4.56 -9.45
CA SER A 129 13.23 5.50 -8.35
C SER A 129 13.23 6.98 -8.76
N TYR A 130 13.21 7.31 -10.05
CA TYR A 130 13.24 8.70 -10.51
C TYR A 130 11.83 9.26 -10.64
N VAL A 131 11.61 10.45 -10.06
CA VAL A 131 10.36 11.22 -10.19
C VAL A 131 10.67 12.57 -10.82
N LYS A 132 9.93 12.92 -11.88
CA LYS A 132 10.04 14.22 -12.54
C LYS A 132 9.44 15.29 -11.62
N LEU A 133 10.23 16.32 -11.30
CA LEU A 133 9.82 17.39 -10.37
C LEU A 133 8.63 18.23 -10.85
N LYS A 134 8.45 18.36 -12.17
CA LYS A 134 7.27 19.04 -12.74
C LYS A 134 6.09 18.06 -12.78
N PRO A 135 4.96 18.37 -12.13
CA PRO A 135 3.78 17.51 -12.16
C PRO A 135 3.20 17.45 -13.57
N ILE A 136 2.71 16.27 -13.98
CA ILE A 136 1.96 16.08 -15.23
C ILE A 136 0.56 16.67 -15.08
N TYR A 137 -0.03 16.48 -13.90
CA TYR A 137 -1.37 16.92 -13.57
C TYR A 137 -1.39 17.45 -12.15
N TYR A 138 -2.18 18.48 -11.89
CA TYR A 138 -2.48 18.90 -10.54
C TYR A 138 -3.94 19.30 -10.45
N TYR A 139 -4.63 18.78 -9.44
CA TYR A 139 -5.94 19.26 -9.05
C TYR A 139 -5.76 20.36 -8.01
N HIS A 140 -6.49 21.46 -8.20
CA HIS A 140 -6.64 22.52 -7.22
C HIS A 140 -8.02 23.16 -7.38
N ARG A 141 -8.53 23.76 -6.31
CA ARG A 141 -9.67 24.67 -6.36
C ARG A 141 -9.42 25.92 -5.54
N GLU A 142 -10.33 26.87 -5.70
CA GLU A 142 -10.34 28.17 -5.02
C GLU A 142 -10.59 28.06 -3.51
N THR A 143 -11.18 26.95 -3.03
CA THR A 143 -11.35 26.74 -1.60
C THR A 143 -9.99 26.63 -0.92
N ASN A 144 -9.82 27.35 0.19
CA ASN A 144 -8.58 27.33 0.97
C ASN A 144 -8.44 26.08 1.86
N SER A 145 -9.33 25.10 1.74
CA SER A 145 -9.35 23.88 2.53
C SER A 145 -8.35 22.84 2.00
N ASP A 146 -7.66 22.18 2.93
CA ASP A 146 -6.70 21.12 2.59
C ASP A 146 -7.43 19.81 2.25
N VAL A 147 -6.83 19.02 1.36
CA VAL A 147 -7.26 17.67 1.03
C VAL A 147 -6.89 16.75 2.20
N ALA A 148 -7.89 16.14 2.83
CA ALA A 148 -7.70 15.19 3.91
C ALA A 148 -7.35 13.79 3.38
N HIS A 149 -8.06 13.33 2.35
CA HIS A 149 -7.81 12.06 1.68
C HIS A 149 -8.20 12.16 0.21
N PHE A 150 -7.55 11.39 -0.66
CA PHE A 150 -7.99 11.22 -2.03
C PHE A 150 -7.86 9.76 -2.45
N GLN A 151 -8.66 9.38 -3.44
CA GLN A 151 -8.59 8.09 -4.09
C GLN A 151 -8.74 8.29 -5.59
N LYS A 152 -7.87 7.64 -6.37
CA LYS A 152 -7.93 7.62 -7.83
C LYS A 152 -8.20 6.20 -8.32
N LYS A 153 -9.23 5.98 -9.13
CA LYS A 153 -9.45 4.70 -9.84
C LYS A 153 -9.80 5.00 -11.29
N GLY A 154 -9.17 4.27 -12.21
CA GLY A 154 -9.31 4.49 -13.65
C GLY A 154 -9.10 5.96 -14.03
N ASN A 155 -10.16 6.63 -14.48
CA ASN A 155 -10.11 8.03 -14.89
C ASN A 155 -10.64 9.02 -13.83
N THR A 156 -11.17 8.53 -12.72
CA THR A 156 -11.80 9.36 -11.68
C THR A 156 -10.89 9.55 -10.47
N LEU A 157 -10.76 10.80 -10.06
CA LEU A 157 -10.12 11.25 -8.84
C LEU A 157 -11.20 11.78 -7.88
N VAL A 158 -11.30 11.20 -6.69
CA VAL A 158 -12.16 11.68 -5.60
C VAL A 158 -11.30 12.26 -4.49
N CYS A 159 -11.64 13.46 -4.01
CA CYS A 159 -10.94 14.16 -2.95
C CYS A 159 -11.93 14.57 -1.85
N GLY A 160 -11.65 14.17 -0.61
CA GLY A 160 -12.31 14.68 0.59
C GLY A 160 -11.55 15.87 1.15
N LEU A 161 -12.26 16.97 1.42
CA LEU A 161 -11.68 18.19 1.97
C LEU A 161 -11.96 18.31 3.48
N ARG A 162 -11.11 19.08 4.17
CA ARG A 162 -11.30 19.40 5.59
C ARG A 162 -12.49 20.31 5.88
N ASP A 163 -13.08 20.95 4.88
CA ASP A 163 -14.28 21.79 5.04
C ASP A 163 -15.60 21.02 4.91
N GLY A 164 -15.54 19.68 4.86
CA GLY A 164 -16.72 18.83 4.67
C GLY A 164 -17.19 18.69 3.22
N SER A 165 -16.49 19.28 2.26
CA SER A 165 -16.82 19.16 0.84
C SER A 165 -16.17 17.96 0.18
N LEU A 166 -16.81 17.45 -0.87
CA LEU A 166 -16.32 16.36 -1.71
C LEU A 166 -16.08 16.87 -3.14
N CYS A 167 -14.94 16.52 -3.74
CA CYS A 167 -14.69 16.74 -5.16
C CYS A 167 -14.53 15.42 -5.90
N ILE A 168 -15.19 15.31 -7.05
CA ILE A 168 -15.08 14.19 -7.97
C ILE A 168 -14.65 14.76 -9.31
N ASN A 169 -13.54 14.29 -9.85
CA ASN A 169 -12.91 14.88 -11.02
C ASN A 169 -12.51 13.79 -12.03
N ASN A 170 -12.90 13.97 -13.29
CA ASN A 170 -12.45 13.14 -14.38
C ASN A 170 -11.12 13.67 -14.93
N THR A 171 -10.07 12.89 -14.77
CA THR A 171 -8.70 13.23 -15.18
C THR A 171 -8.53 13.37 -16.70
N VAL A 172 -9.33 12.69 -17.50
CA VAL A 172 -9.27 12.73 -18.98
C VAL A 172 -10.15 13.85 -19.53
N GLN A 173 -11.44 13.86 -19.15
CA GLN A 173 -12.41 14.84 -19.64
C GLN A 173 -12.26 16.23 -18.99
N ARG A 174 -11.45 16.33 -17.91
CA ARG A 174 -11.30 17.53 -17.07
C ARG A 174 -12.64 18.09 -16.56
N SER A 175 -13.66 17.24 -16.45
CA SER A 175 -14.94 17.57 -15.82
C SER A 175 -14.83 17.37 -14.32
N SER A 176 -15.27 18.35 -13.52
CA SER A 176 -15.25 18.26 -12.06
C SER A 176 -16.63 18.52 -11.49
N ARG A 177 -17.09 17.64 -10.60
CA ARG A 177 -18.26 17.83 -9.77
C ARG A 177 -17.79 18.16 -8.35
N PHE A 178 -18.27 19.26 -7.83
CA PHE A 178 -18.00 19.70 -6.47
C PHE A 178 -19.29 19.65 -5.67
N LEU A 179 -19.29 18.90 -4.58
CA LEU A 179 -20.40 18.77 -3.66
C LEU A 179 -20.03 19.53 -2.38
N ARG A 180 -20.69 20.68 -2.17
CA ARG A 180 -20.45 21.55 -1.02
C ARG A 180 -21.19 21.01 0.19
N SER A 181 -20.58 21.13 1.37
CA SER A 181 -21.23 20.82 2.65
C SER A 181 -21.86 19.43 2.67
N CYS A 182 -21.17 18.43 2.11
CA CYS A 182 -21.60 17.04 2.18
C CYS A 182 -21.61 16.54 3.62
N HIS A 183 -20.57 16.94 4.36
CA HIS A 183 -20.37 16.67 5.77
C HIS A 183 -20.32 17.99 6.54
N GLU A 184 -20.67 17.94 7.82
CA GLU A 184 -20.60 19.11 8.71
C GLU A 184 -19.17 19.36 9.22
N SER A 185 -18.27 18.39 9.03
CA SER A 185 -16.86 18.44 9.45
C SER A 185 -15.95 17.74 8.42
N ASP A 186 -14.65 17.63 8.72
CA ASP A 186 -13.61 17.08 7.84
C ASP A 186 -14.04 15.73 7.21
N VAL A 187 -13.88 15.61 5.89
CA VAL A 187 -14.04 14.33 5.17
C VAL A 187 -12.75 13.55 5.29
N ASN A 188 -12.62 12.74 6.35
CA ASN A 188 -11.38 12.02 6.68
C ASN A 188 -11.00 10.96 5.65
N SER A 189 -11.98 10.33 5.00
CA SER A 189 -11.70 9.26 4.04
C SER A 189 -12.73 9.23 2.92
N VAL A 190 -12.26 8.86 1.74
CA VAL A 190 -13.05 8.70 0.52
C VAL A 190 -12.60 7.45 -0.20
N ASP A 191 -13.54 6.74 -0.82
CA ASP A 191 -13.23 5.64 -1.73
C ASP A 191 -14.24 5.61 -2.89
N ILE A 192 -13.84 4.94 -3.97
CA ILE A 192 -14.63 4.79 -5.20
C ILE A 192 -14.53 3.34 -5.64
N ASN A 193 -15.58 2.77 -6.20
CA ASN A 193 -15.51 1.39 -6.70
C ASN A 193 -14.79 1.28 -8.06
N THR A 194 -14.47 0.05 -8.47
CA THR A 194 -13.85 -0.26 -9.78
C THR A 194 -14.62 0.27 -10.98
N ASN A 195 -15.95 0.21 -10.91
CA ASN A 195 -16.83 0.71 -11.97
C ASN A 195 -16.99 2.25 -11.98
N GLU A 196 -16.34 2.96 -11.06
CA GLU A 196 -16.34 4.43 -10.94
C GLU A 196 -17.74 5.08 -10.76
N ASN A 197 -18.75 4.27 -10.40
CA ASN A 197 -20.15 4.67 -10.30
C ASN A 197 -20.67 4.74 -8.84
N ILE A 198 -19.90 4.28 -7.87
CA ILE A 198 -20.21 4.41 -6.44
C ILE A 198 -19.06 5.14 -5.77
N VAL A 199 -19.39 6.22 -5.07
CA VAL A 199 -18.45 6.98 -4.24
C VAL A 199 -18.92 6.89 -2.81
N VAL A 200 -17.99 6.69 -1.89
CA VAL A 200 -18.25 6.67 -0.44
C VAL A 200 -17.34 7.67 0.24
N SER A 201 -17.85 8.34 1.27
CA SER A 201 -17.03 9.12 2.17
C SER A 201 -17.44 8.96 3.62
N GLY A 202 -16.45 9.08 4.49
CA GLY A 202 -16.61 9.07 5.94
C GLY A 202 -16.11 10.39 6.51
N GLY A 203 -16.93 11.00 7.36
CA GLY A 203 -16.65 12.29 7.98
C GLY A 203 -16.30 12.19 9.47
N ARG A 204 -15.69 13.26 9.96
CA ARG A 204 -15.52 13.52 11.40
C ARG A 204 -16.84 13.87 12.10
N ASP A 205 -17.89 14.12 11.34
CA ASP A 205 -19.27 14.36 11.81
C ASP A 205 -20.01 13.07 12.20
N ASN A 206 -19.33 11.92 12.20
CA ASN A 206 -19.83 10.58 12.52
C ASN A 206 -20.70 9.94 11.43
N TRP A 207 -20.87 10.63 10.29
CA TRP A 207 -21.64 10.13 9.17
C TRP A 207 -20.74 9.50 8.12
N PHE A 208 -21.19 8.40 7.53
CA PHE A 208 -20.76 8.03 6.19
C PHE A 208 -21.91 8.19 5.22
N LYS A 209 -21.54 8.47 3.98
CA LYS A 209 -22.46 8.78 2.90
C LYS A 209 -22.05 8.01 1.65
N VAL A 210 -23.05 7.52 0.93
CA VAL A 210 -22.86 6.74 -0.30
C VAL A 210 -23.57 7.45 -1.44
N TRP A 211 -22.84 7.72 -2.51
CA TRP A 211 -23.35 8.35 -3.71
C TRP A 211 -23.28 7.44 -4.92
N LYS A 212 -24.32 7.50 -5.73
CA LYS A 212 -24.33 6.91 -7.07
C LYS A 212 -23.99 8.00 -8.08
N ARG A 213 -23.08 7.67 -9.00
CA ARG A 213 -22.58 8.55 -10.03
C ARG A 213 -22.95 8.03 -11.41
N ASN A 214 -23.47 8.92 -12.24
CA ASN A 214 -23.58 8.67 -13.68
C ASN A 214 -22.24 9.08 -14.32
N ILE A 215 -21.59 8.14 -15.01
CA ILE A 215 -20.26 8.33 -15.59
C ILE A 215 -20.32 9.30 -16.79
N GLU A 216 -21.40 9.26 -17.57
CA GLU A 216 -21.57 10.08 -18.77
C GLU A 216 -21.84 11.54 -18.43
N THR A 217 -22.79 11.79 -17.52
CA THR A 217 -23.18 13.15 -17.12
C THR A 217 -22.30 13.71 -16.00
N ASN A 218 -21.51 12.86 -15.34
CA ASN A 218 -20.77 13.15 -14.10
C ASN A 218 -21.68 13.65 -12.97
N GLU A 219 -22.98 13.38 -13.05
CA GLU A 219 -23.96 13.69 -12.01
C GLU A 219 -23.83 12.70 -10.86
N VAL A 220 -24.06 13.20 -9.65
CA VAL A 220 -23.83 12.45 -8.41
C VAL A 220 -25.03 12.68 -7.51
N ALA A 221 -25.67 11.60 -7.08
CA ALA A 221 -26.84 11.61 -6.23
C ALA A 221 -26.57 10.80 -4.96
N LEU A 222 -26.95 11.36 -3.80
CA LEU A 222 -26.88 10.65 -2.53
C LEU A 222 -27.86 9.48 -2.57
N THR A 223 -27.37 8.28 -2.28
CA THR A 223 -28.20 7.06 -2.21
C THR A 223 -28.68 6.84 -0.79
N TYR A 224 -27.75 6.81 0.17
CA TYR A 224 -28.07 6.73 1.59
C TYR A 224 -26.92 7.26 2.45
N GLU A 225 -27.24 7.54 3.71
CA GLU A 225 -26.31 7.99 4.74
C GLU A 225 -26.69 7.36 6.08
N ASN A 226 -25.70 7.08 6.91
CA ASN A 226 -25.92 6.51 8.24
C ASN A 226 -24.92 7.11 9.24
N ASN A 227 -25.40 7.33 10.47
CA ASN A 227 -24.62 7.87 11.57
C ASN A 227 -24.14 6.71 12.47
N LEU A 228 -22.84 6.61 12.69
CA LEU A 228 -22.22 5.57 13.52
C LEU A 228 -21.93 6.03 14.96
N GLN A 229 -22.33 7.25 15.31
CA GLN A 229 -22.10 7.89 16.61
C GLN A 229 -20.62 7.99 17.03
N ASP A 230 -19.70 7.72 16.11
CA ASP A 230 -18.27 7.90 16.28
C ASP A 230 -17.63 8.41 15.00
N ARG A 231 -16.49 9.09 15.16
CA ARG A 231 -15.74 9.71 14.06
C ARG A 231 -15.24 8.63 13.13
N ILE A 232 -15.46 8.83 11.84
CA ILE A 232 -15.02 7.90 10.81
C ILE A 232 -13.63 8.31 10.34
N TRP A 233 -12.68 7.40 10.42
CA TRP A 233 -11.30 7.63 10.01
C TRP A 233 -11.01 7.04 8.63
N LYS A 234 -11.58 5.87 8.32
CA LYS A 234 -11.34 5.18 7.05
C LYS A 234 -12.62 4.57 6.48
N VAL A 235 -12.80 4.68 5.18
CA VAL A 235 -13.77 3.91 4.40
C VAL A 235 -13.04 3.13 3.31
N ALA A 236 -13.49 1.91 3.03
CA ALA A 236 -12.94 1.06 1.98
C ALA A 236 -14.04 0.21 1.34
N ILE A 237 -14.22 0.33 0.03
CA ILE A 237 -15.15 -0.45 -0.78
C ILE A 237 -14.43 -1.71 -1.26
N LEU A 238 -15.11 -2.85 -1.18
CA LEU A 238 -14.65 -4.09 -1.80
C LEU A 238 -14.81 -3.99 -3.32
N ASP A 239 -13.74 -4.15 -4.07
CA ASP A 239 -13.76 -4.00 -5.53
C ASP A 239 -14.61 -5.05 -6.27
N GLU A 240 -14.70 -6.26 -5.70
CA GLU A 240 -15.39 -7.43 -6.30
C GLU A 240 -16.82 -7.64 -5.76
N GLY A 241 -17.32 -6.75 -4.89
CA GLY A 241 -18.60 -6.99 -4.22
C GLY A 241 -19.23 -5.75 -3.60
N PRO A 242 -20.46 -5.87 -3.08
CA PRO A 242 -21.21 -4.72 -2.56
C PRO A 242 -20.80 -4.34 -1.13
N LEU A 243 -19.68 -4.86 -0.60
CA LEU A 243 -19.30 -4.64 0.78
C LEU A 243 -18.53 -3.33 0.97
N LEU A 244 -18.86 -2.62 2.04
CA LEU A 244 -18.18 -1.43 2.51
C LEU A 244 -17.68 -1.67 3.92
N ALA A 245 -16.37 -1.47 4.15
CA ALA A 245 -15.78 -1.49 5.47
C ALA A 245 -15.53 -0.05 5.95
N ILE A 246 -15.84 0.20 7.22
CA ILE A 246 -15.75 1.51 7.84
C ILE A 246 -14.98 1.38 9.15
N GLY A 247 -13.90 2.14 9.29
CA GLY A 247 -13.08 2.24 10.49
C GLY A 247 -13.41 3.49 11.28
N THR A 248 -13.71 3.33 12.56
CA THR A 248 -14.07 4.41 13.49
C THR A 248 -12.91 4.74 14.43
N SER A 249 -13.09 5.79 15.23
CA SER A 249 -12.16 6.12 16.32
C SER A 249 -12.21 5.12 17.47
N ALA A 250 -13.22 4.25 17.50
CA ALA A 250 -13.58 3.36 18.61
C ALA A 250 -13.66 4.10 19.95
N ASN A 251 -14.09 5.37 19.93
CA ASN A 251 -14.33 6.13 21.15
C ASN A 251 -15.61 5.62 21.81
N ASN A 252 -15.74 5.83 23.12
CA ASN A 252 -16.98 5.56 23.86
C ASN A 252 -17.45 4.09 23.77
N ASN A 253 -16.53 3.14 23.67
CA ASN A 253 -16.81 1.70 23.59
C ASN A 253 -17.64 1.28 22.36
N ILE A 254 -17.60 2.08 21.30
CA ILE A 254 -18.21 1.73 20.02
C ILE A 254 -17.29 0.75 19.27
N ASN A 255 -17.90 -0.13 18.47
CA ASN A 255 -17.15 -1.07 17.64
C ASN A 255 -16.23 -0.35 16.66
N SER A 256 -15.06 -0.95 16.42
CA SER A 256 -13.96 -0.32 15.69
C SER A 256 -14.16 -0.36 14.19
N ILE A 257 -14.78 -1.44 13.70
CA ILE A 257 -15.02 -1.65 12.27
C ILE A 257 -16.47 -2.07 12.05
N PHE A 258 -17.12 -1.42 11.08
CA PHE A 258 -18.45 -1.77 10.61
C PHE A 258 -18.37 -2.25 9.16
N ILE A 259 -19.01 -3.37 8.86
CA ILE A 259 -19.18 -3.90 7.50
C ILE A 259 -20.63 -3.69 7.07
N ASN A 260 -20.83 -2.96 5.99
CA ASN A 260 -22.13 -2.62 5.43
C ASN A 260 -22.29 -3.20 4.03
N ASP A 261 -23.52 -3.56 3.68
CA ASP A 261 -23.91 -3.86 2.30
C ASP A 261 -24.37 -2.57 1.62
N ILE A 262 -23.67 -2.17 0.57
CA ILE A 262 -23.96 -0.97 -0.21
C ILE A 262 -25.32 -1.07 -0.93
N GLN A 263 -25.69 -2.26 -1.42
CA GLN A 263 -26.93 -2.43 -2.17
C GLN A 263 -28.15 -2.43 -1.26
N ARG A 264 -28.02 -3.05 -0.08
CA ARG A 264 -29.12 -3.14 0.89
C ARG A 264 -29.18 -1.97 1.86
N ALA A 265 -28.11 -1.17 1.95
CA ALA A 265 -27.95 -0.11 2.94
C ALA A 265 -28.06 -0.61 4.40
N THR A 266 -27.66 -1.87 4.64
CA THR A 266 -27.75 -2.52 5.95
C THR A 266 -26.38 -2.83 6.53
N ASN A 267 -26.25 -2.72 7.85
CA ASN A 267 -25.08 -3.22 8.57
C ASN A 267 -25.13 -4.75 8.65
N ILE A 268 -24.07 -5.41 8.19
CA ILE A 268 -23.94 -6.87 8.19
C ILE A 268 -23.20 -7.33 9.45
N LEU A 269 -22.09 -6.66 9.77
CA LEU A 269 -21.18 -7.11 10.80
C LEU A 269 -20.54 -5.93 11.52
N GLN A 270 -20.26 -6.13 12.80
CA GLN A 270 -19.51 -5.21 13.63
C GLN A 270 -18.35 -5.98 14.24
N LEU A 271 -17.14 -5.47 14.03
CA LEU A 271 -15.91 -6.10 14.50
C LEU A 271 -15.30 -5.22 15.58
N SER A 272 -15.01 -5.85 16.71
CA SER A 272 -14.27 -5.27 17.82
C SER A 272 -13.38 -6.34 18.44
N CYS A 273 -12.35 -5.89 19.15
CA CYS A 273 -11.48 -6.74 19.94
C CYS A 273 -11.64 -6.35 21.41
N CYS A 274 -11.15 -7.22 22.31
CA CYS A 274 -11.41 -7.20 23.73
C CYS A 274 -10.87 -5.99 24.51
N GLU A 275 -10.13 -5.08 23.88
CA GLU A 275 -9.63 -3.86 24.53
C GLU A 275 -10.36 -2.62 23.96
N TYR A 276 -10.80 -1.73 24.84
CA TYR A 276 -11.39 -0.46 24.42
C TYR A 276 -10.30 0.44 23.77
N ASN A 277 -10.66 1.26 22.77
CA ASN A 277 -9.79 2.20 22.02
C ASN A 277 -8.98 1.65 20.82
N HIS A 278 -9.54 0.76 20.03
CA HIS A 278 -8.98 0.34 18.74
C HIS A 278 -9.35 1.32 17.60
N GLY A 279 -8.86 2.57 17.65
CA GLY A 279 -9.15 3.56 16.61
C GLY A 279 -8.46 3.25 15.29
N VAL A 280 -9.22 3.03 14.22
CA VAL A 280 -8.73 2.48 12.95
C VAL A 280 -8.35 3.59 11.97
N LEU A 281 -7.06 3.75 11.72
CA LEU A 281 -6.52 4.82 10.87
C LEU A 281 -6.43 4.43 9.39
N ASP A 282 -6.14 3.17 9.11
CA ASP A 282 -6.13 2.66 7.73
C ASP A 282 -6.64 1.22 7.65
N MET A 283 -7.24 0.90 6.50
CA MET A 283 -7.89 -0.37 6.23
C MET A 283 -7.77 -0.75 4.77
N LYS A 284 -7.59 -2.05 4.50
CA LYS A 284 -7.65 -2.62 3.15
C LYS A 284 -8.33 -3.98 3.15
N TRP A 285 -9.13 -4.22 2.13
CA TRP A 285 -9.73 -5.52 1.85
C TRP A 285 -8.68 -6.52 1.39
N ASP A 286 -8.73 -7.75 1.90
CA ASP A 286 -7.96 -8.92 1.47
C ASP A 286 -8.93 -9.98 0.95
N GLY A 287 -9.34 -9.78 -0.30
CA GLY A 287 -10.46 -10.50 -0.90
C GLY A 287 -11.80 -10.19 -0.22
N PRO A 288 -12.84 -11.00 -0.50
CA PRO A 288 -14.21 -10.73 -0.05
C PRO A 288 -14.48 -11.10 1.42
N HIS A 289 -13.56 -11.82 2.06
CA HIS A 289 -13.79 -12.40 3.38
C HIS A 289 -12.80 -11.92 4.45
N CYS A 290 -11.77 -11.17 4.08
CA CYS A 290 -10.80 -10.67 5.05
C CYS A 290 -10.58 -9.17 4.93
N VAL A 291 -10.28 -8.53 6.05
CA VAL A 291 -9.94 -7.09 6.12
C VAL A 291 -8.70 -6.92 6.98
N TRP A 292 -7.77 -6.09 6.51
CA TRP A 292 -6.65 -5.58 7.29
C TRP A 292 -7.02 -4.24 7.92
N SER A 293 -6.59 -4.04 9.16
CA SER A 293 -6.75 -2.76 9.88
C SER A 293 -5.49 -2.42 10.66
N CYS A 294 -5.14 -1.13 10.71
CA CYS A 294 -4.11 -0.61 11.61
C CYS A 294 -4.57 0.71 12.25
N GLY A 295 -4.02 1.05 13.41
CA GLY A 295 -4.57 2.15 14.19
C GLY A 295 -3.74 2.64 15.38
N TYR A 296 -4.43 3.34 16.29
CA TYR A 296 -3.85 3.95 17.49
C TYR A 296 -3.37 2.96 18.54
N ASP A 297 -3.91 1.75 18.52
CA ASP A 297 -3.60 0.70 19.48
C ASP A 297 -2.27 -0.01 19.22
N THR A 298 -1.50 0.41 18.21
CA THR A 298 -0.16 -0.10 17.86
C THR A 298 -0.14 -1.49 17.22
N TYR A 299 -1.32 -2.05 16.91
CA TYR A 299 -1.43 -3.38 16.31
C TYR A 299 -1.88 -3.30 14.84
N LEU A 300 -1.33 -4.21 14.04
CA LEU A 300 -1.89 -4.59 12.75
C LEU A 300 -2.76 -5.84 12.96
N ARG A 301 -3.98 -5.83 12.43
CA ARG A 301 -4.91 -6.97 12.56
C ARG A 301 -5.43 -7.42 11.22
N LYS A 302 -5.67 -8.73 11.13
CA LYS A 302 -6.44 -9.38 10.07
C LYS A 302 -7.74 -9.90 10.67
N TRP A 303 -8.86 -9.56 10.04
CA TRP A 303 -10.19 -9.98 10.44
C TRP A 303 -10.76 -10.92 9.40
N ASP A 304 -11.41 -12.00 9.84
CA ASP A 304 -12.16 -12.90 8.97
C ASP A 304 -13.65 -12.65 9.14
N LEU A 305 -14.30 -12.18 8.08
CA LEU A 305 -15.71 -11.80 8.09
C LEU A 305 -16.64 -13.00 8.25
N ARG A 306 -16.19 -14.21 7.93
CA ARG A 306 -17.01 -15.43 8.10
C ARG A 306 -17.16 -15.81 9.56
N THR A 307 -16.15 -15.51 10.37
CA THR A 307 -16.15 -15.82 11.81
C THR A 307 -16.46 -14.60 12.66
N GLY A 308 -16.28 -13.39 12.13
CA GLY A 308 -16.37 -12.15 12.89
C GLY A 308 -15.19 -11.92 13.83
N ASN A 309 -14.17 -12.77 13.76
CA ASN A 309 -13.06 -12.75 14.70
C ASN A 309 -11.79 -12.15 14.09
N CYS A 310 -10.94 -11.60 14.95
CA CYS A 310 -9.57 -11.29 14.60
C CYS A 310 -8.76 -12.57 14.52
N VAL A 311 -8.28 -12.92 13.33
CA VAL A 311 -7.56 -14.17 13.06
C VAL A 311 -6.04 -14.01 13.18
N GLN A 312 -5.51 -12.80 13.01
CA GLN A 312 -4.09 -12.51 13.17
C GLN A 312 -3.88 -11.13 13.78
N ILE A 313 -2.90 -11.04 14.69
CA ILE A 313 -2.52 -9.82 15.40
C ILE A 313 -0.99 -9.71 15.34
N TYR A 314 -0.50 -8.54 14.95
CA TYR A 314 0.91 -8.20 14.89
C TYR A 314 1.13 -6.93 15.71
N LYS A 315 2.08 -6.96 16.64
CA LYS A 315 2.35 -5.84 17.57
C LYS A 315 3.60 -5.10 17.13
N ASP A 316 3.52 -3.77 17.02
CA ASP A 316 4.72 -2.95 16.81
C ASP A 316 5.73 -3.17 17.96
N PRO A 317 7.00 -3.50 17.67
CA PRO A 317 8.02 -3.73 18.69
C PRO A 317 8.24 -2.55 19.65
N HIS A 318 7.88 -1.34 19.22
CA HIS A 318 8.07 -0.11 20.00
C HIS A 318 6.75 0.59 20.39
N ALA A 319 5.62 -0.11 20.33
CA ALA A 319 4.30 0.40 20.73
C ALA A 319 3.96 1.81 20.17
N SER A 320 4.19 2.01 18.88
CA SER A 320 3.87 3.23 18.14
C SER A 320 2.59 3.05 17.31
N ALA A 321 1.75 4.09 17.24
CA ALA A 321 0.55 4.05 16.41
C ALA A 321 0.88 3.87 14.92
N LEU A 322 0.00 3.16 14.21
CA LEU A 322 0.13 2.83 12.80
C LEU A 322 -0.82 3.72 11.98
N TYR A 323 -0.27 4.59 11.13
CA TYR A 323 -1.06 5.57 10.35
C TYR A 323 -1.54 5.04 9.01
N CYS A 324 -0.76 4.15 8.39
CA CYS A 324 -1.06 3.64 7.05
C CYS A 324 -0.58 2.20 6.90
N LEU A 325 -1.20 1.48 5.98
CA LEU A 325 -0.81 0.13 5.60
C LEU A 325 -0.85 -0.04 4.08
N ASP A 326 0.06 -0.84 3.53
CA ASP A 326 -0.02 -1.36 2.17
C ASP A 326 0.47 -2.80 2.17
N TYR A 327 0.02 -3.60 1.20
CA TYR A 327 0.38 -5.01 1.14
C TYR A 327 0.43 -5.52 -0.30
N ASP A 328 1.07 -6.66 -0.49
CA ASP A 328 1.33 -7.26 -1.82
C ASP A 328 0.22 -8.21 -2.29
N TYR A 329 -0.90 -8.30 -1.56
CA TYR A 329 -1.96 -9.28 -1.78
C TYR A 329 -1.48 -10.74 -1.70
N CYS A 330 -0.39 -10.97 -0.97
CA CYS A 330 0.19 -12.29 -0.70
C CYS A 330 0.62 -12.38 0.77
N ASN A 331 1.92 -12.30 1.05
CA ASN A 331 2.49 -12.53 2.38
C ASN A 331 3.15 -11.29 2.99
N THR A 332 3.21 -10.17 2.27
CA THR A 332 3.95 -8.98 2.70
C THR A 332 3.00 -7.86 3.06
N VAL A 333 3.08 -7.39 4.29
CA VAL A 333 2.39 -6.17 4.73
C VAL A 333 3.43 -5.16 5.21
N MET A 334 3.22 -3.89 4.87
CA MET A 334 4.04 -2.78 5.35
C MET A 334 3.16 -1.76 6.07
N THR A 335 3.65 -1.24 7.20
CA THR A 335 2.92 -0.25 7.99
C THR A 335 3.79 0.96 8.31
N GLY A 336 3.22 2.16 8.17
CA GLY A 336 3.87 3.42 8.53
C GLY A 336 3.50 3.84 9.94
N THR A 337 4.49 4.26 10.72
CA THR A 337 4.31 4.56 12.15
C THR A 337 4.28 6.05 12.45
N GLN A 338 3.81 6.40 13.64
CA GLN A 338 3.76 7.78 14.14
C GLN A 338 5.14 8.39 14.41
N LEU A 339 6.13 7.58 14.75
CA LEU A 339 7.40 8.06 15.26
C LEU A 339 8.57 7.67 14.35
N HIS A 340 9.61 8.51 14.37
CA HIS A 340 10.91 8.26 13.73
C HIS A 340 10.91 8.05 12.22
N GLY A 341 9.85 8.42 11.49
CA GLY A 341 9.75 8.16 10.05
C GLY A 341 9.90 6.66 9.74
N ARG A 342 9.41 5.80 10.64
CA ARG A 342 9.64 4.36 10.58
C ARG A 342 8.54 3.64 9.81
N VAL A 343 8.96 2.72 8.94
CA VAL A 343 8.13 1.71 8.29
C VAL A 343 8.51 0.34 8.81
N ILE A 344 7.51 -0.52 9.00
CA ILE A 344 7.69 -1.89 9.49
C ILE A 344 7.34 -2.86 8.36
N LEU A 345 8.18 -3.87 8.17
CA LEU A 345 7.97 -4.97 7.24
C LEU A 345 7.47 -6.20 7.99
N TRP A 346 6.31 -6.72 7.59
CA TRP A 346 5.67 -7.90 8.17
C TRP A 346 5.62 -9.04 7.15
N ASP A 347 5.88 -10.25 7.63
CA ASP A 347 5.57 -11.49 6.93
C ASP A 347 4.35 -12.13 7.59
N VAL A 348 3.26 -12.31 6.84
CA VAL A 348 1.99 -12.86 7.32
C VAL A 348 2.14 -14.29 7.89
N ARG A 349 3.23 -14.98 7.54
CA ARG A 349 3.54 -16.33 8.00
C ARG A 349 4.21 -16.36 9.39
N GLN A 350 4.62 -15.21 9.92
CA GLN A 350 5.39 -15.08 11.15
C GLN A 350 4.71 -14.10 12.11
N LYS A 351 4.95 -14.21 13.42
CA LYS A 351 4.33 -13.29 14.40
C LYS A 351 5.07 -11.96 14.54
N ASN A 352 6.40 -12.00 14.47
CA ASN A 352 7.24 -10.83 14.68
C ASN A 352 7.47 -10.08 13.36
N SER A 353 7.81 -8.79 13.46
CA SER A 353 8.24 -8.03 12.28
C SER A 353 9.56 -8.58 11.73
N VAL A 354 9.74 -8.47 10.42
CA VAL A 354 10.95 -8.95 9.74
C VAL A 354 12.05 -7.89 9.79
N GLN A 355 11.70 -6.65 9.48
CA GLN A 355 12.66 -5.56 9.32
C GLN A 355 12.01 -4.20 9.57
N LEU A 356 12.82 -3.21 9.97
CA LEU A 356 12.43 -1.82 10.13
C LEU A 356 13.18 -0.93 9.13
N PHE A 357 12.50 0.08 8.59
CA PHE A 357 13.12 1.09 7.72
C PHE A 357 12.92 2.48 8.31
N PHE A 358 13.97 3.29 8.32
CA PHE A 358 13.95 4.65 8.89
C PHE A 358 14.34 5.67 7.83
N MET A 359 13.50 6.68 7.59
CA MET A 359 13.81 7.74 6.65
C MET A 359 14.85 8.71 7.24
N GLU A 360 16.04 8.81 6.63
CA GLU A 360 17.11 9.71 7.06
C GLU A 360 16.69 11.19 7.00
N SER A 361 15.84 11.53 6.04
CA SER A 361 15.34 12.91 5.88
C SER A 361 14.59 13.45 7.12
N CYS A 362 14.14 12.56 8.01
CA CYS A 362 13.55 12.92 9.31
C CYS A 362 14.60 13.18 10.41
N LYS A 363 15.85 12.72 10.24
CA LYS A 363 16.94 12.83 11.23
C LYS A 363 17.80 14.10 11.05
N SER A 364 17.96 14.59 9.80
CA SER A 364 19.03 15.52 9.39
C SER A 364 18.90 16.99 9.86
N ARG A 365 17.75 17.47 10.35
CA ARG A 365 17.53 18.92 10.60
C ARG A 365 17.74 19.41 12.05
N GLY A 366 18.70 18.86 12.78
CA GLY A 366 19.26 19.45 14.01
C GLY A 366 18.32 19.64 15.22
N LEU A 367 17.04 19.25 15.12
CA LEU A 367 16.03 19.41 16.17
C LEU A 367 15.37 18.08 16.59
N GLY A 368 15.91 16.92 16.18
CA GLY A 368 15.41 15.61 16.61
C GLY A 368 13.91 15.38 16.35
N ARG A 369 13.38 15.89 15.23
CA ARG A 369 11.93 15.88 15.01
C ARG A 369 11.48 14.58 14.34
N ASN A 370 10.82 13.74 15.13
CA ASN A 370 10.05 12.59 14.67
C ASN A 370 8.90 13.03 13.76
N SER A 371 9.03 12.76 12.46
CA SER A 371 7.91 12.88 11.53
C SER A 371 7.22 11.51 11.38
N PRO A 372 5.87 11.45 11.43
CA PRO A 372 5.13 10.26 11.05
C PRO A 372 5.33 9.88 9.59
N VAL A 373 5.13 8.60 9.28
CA VAL A 373 4.85 8.15 7.92
C VAL A 373 3.33 8.13 7.73
N TYR A 374 2.79 9.20 7.15
CA TYR A 374 1.33 9.36 6.99
C TYR A 374 0.77 8.45 5.91
N SER A 375 1.53 8.21 4.86
CA SER A 375 1.12 7.36 3.75
C SER A 375 2.33 6.67 3.14
N LEU A 376 2.15 5.42 2.74
CA LEU A 376 3.17 4.62 2.07
C LEU A 376 2.53 3.87 0.90
N ALA A 377 3.36 3.58 -0.10
CA ALA A 377 3.03 2.68 -1.18
C ALA A 377 4.32 1.98 -1.61
N PHE A 378 4.24 0.69 -1.90
CA PHE A 378 5.40 -0.05 -2.39
C PHE A 378 5.07 -0.85 -3.65
N GLU A 379 6.12 -1.12 -4.41
CA GLU A 379 6.17 -2.11 -5.47
C GLU A 379 7.32 -3.08 -5.19
N ALA A 380 7.52 -4.09 -6.04
CA ALA A 380 8.52 -5.13 -5.80
C ALA A 380 9.95 -4.61 -5.53
N GLU A 381 10.30 -3.47 -6.11
CA GLU A 381 11.66 -2.92 -6.08
C GLU A 381 11.81 -1.67 -5.22
N TYR A 382 10.73 -0.92 -4.99
CA TYR A 382 10.78 0.42 -4.40
C TYR A 382 9.73 0.61 -3.32
N LEU A 383 10.12 1.27 -2.23
CA LEU A 383 9.22 1.77 -1.19
C LEU A 383 9.12 3.29 -1.30
N PHE A 384 7.92 3.82 -1.46
CA PHE A 384 7.65 5.25 -1.42
C PHE A 384 6.99 5.61 -0.08
N THR A 385 7.52 6.61 0.60
CA THR A 385 6.99 7.08 1.89
C THR A 385 6.74 8.58 1.86
N ALA A 386 5.57 8.98 2.36
CA ALA A 386 5.18 10.37 2.49
C ALA A 386 5.17 10.77 3.98
N THR A 387 6.07 11.66 4.32
CA THR A 387 6.21 12.27 5.67
C THR A 387 5.67 13.69 5.64
N ASP A 388 5.67 14.40 6.77
CA ASP A 388 5.13 15.76 6.86
C ASP A 388 5.72 16.75 5.85
N GLN A 389 6.98 16.57 5.46
CA GLN A 389 7.70 17.48 4.56
C GLN A 389 8.28 16.79 3.32
N ASN A 390 8.56 15.49 3.40
CA ASN A 390 9.37 14.79 2.40
C ASN A 390 8.58 13.63 1.77
N LEU A 391 8.76 13.47 0.45
CA LEU A 391 8.50 12.22 -0.25
C LEU A 391 9.84 11.50 -0.45
N ASN A 392 10.00 10.33 0.16
CA ASN A 392 11.23 9.54 0.06
C ASN A 392 10.99 8.27 -0.74
N VAL A 393 12.06 7.79 -1.36
CA VAL A 393 12.13 6.50 -2.04
C VAL A 393 13.26 5.69 -1.45
N LEU A 394 12.97 4.44 -1.11
CA LEU A 394 13.99 3.41 -0.89
C LEU A 394 14.03 2.51 -2.12
N ASN A 395 15.22 2.30 -2.66
CA ASN A 395 15.47 1.44 -3.80
C ASN A 395 16.18 0.15 -3.36
N PHE A 396 15.50 -0.99 -3.51
CA PHE A 396 16.00 -2.33 -3.19
C PHE A 396 16.51 -3.10 -4.43
N SER A 397 16.39 -2.55 -5.64
CA SER A 397 16.86 -3.19 -6.87
C SER A 397 18.38 -3.11 -7.08
N GLY A 398 19.07 -2.27 -6.33
CA GLY A 398 20.52 -2.08 -6.44
C GLY A 398 21.35 -3.25 -5.89
N TYR A 399 22.55 -3.47 -6.45
CA TYR A 399 23.51 -4.45 -5.92
C TYR A 399 24.39 -3.89 -4.80
N ASN A 400 24.66 -2.58 -4.77
CA ASN A 400 25.66 -1.95 -3.89
C ASN A 400 25.04 -0.97 -2.86
N GLY A 401 23.82 -1.23 -2.39
CA GLY A 401 23.17 -0.40 -1.36
C GLY A 401 23.85 -0.50 0.00
N ALA A 402 23.66 0.55 0.82
CA ALA A 402 24.02 0.50 2.24
C ALA A 402 23.13 -0.52 2.96
N ILE A 403 23.68 -1.20 3.95
CA ILE A 403 22.95 -2.19 4.75
C ILE A 403 22.54 -1.51 6.06
N HIS A 404 21.24 -1.46 6.29
CA HIS A 404 20.62 -0.97 7.51
C HIS A 404 19.78 -2.07 8.11
N ASP A 405 20.43 -2.98 8.82
CA ASP A 405 19.75 -4.12 9.43
C ASP A 405 19.27 -3.76 10.84
N TYR A 406 17.95 -3.72 11.01
CA TYR A 406 17.27 -3.50 12.29
C TYR A 406 16.39 -4.69 12.66
N SER A 407 16.65 -5.87 12.10
CA SER A 407 15.87 -7.09 12.37
C SER A 407 15.96 -7.51 13.85
N ASP A 408 17.05 -7.18 14.53
CA ASP A 408 17.18 -7.41 15.98
C ASP A 408 16.27 -6.51 16.82
N CYS A 409 15.90 -5.32 16.31
CA CYS A 409 14.93 -4.44 16.98
C CYS A 409 13.48 -4.96 16.86
N CYS A 410 13.25 -6.02 16.08
CA CYS A 410 11.94 -6.65 15.92
C CYS A 410 11.64 -7.73 16.98
N LYS A 411 12.61 -8.09 17.82
CA LYS A 411 12.52 -9.20 18.77
C LYS A 411 11.94 -8.80 20.12
#